data_AF-A0A2V9ZFG5-F1
#
_entry.id   AF-A0A2V9ZFG5-F1
#
_cell.length_a   1.000
_cell.length_b   1.000
_cell.length_c   1.000
_cell.angle_alpha   90.00
_cell.angle_beta   90.00
_cell.angle_gamma   90.00
#
_symmetry.space_group_name_H-M   'P 1'
#
loop_
_entity.id
_entity.type
_entity.pdbx_description
1 polymer ?
#
loop_
_entity_poly.entity_id
_entity_poly.type
_entity_poly.pdbx_seq_one_letter_code
_entity_poly.pdbx_strand_id
1 'polypeptide(L)'
;MANPVIVLDYDPNWPELFRSLRKRIADALGNMAAAIEHVGSTAVPDLPAKPIIDIDVLLASETMLPTAVERLASLGYIHQGNLGIAERE
;
A
#
# COMPACT_ATOMS: atom_id res chain seq x y z
N MET A 1 10.87 21.79 -8.82
CA MET A 1 12.02 21.56 -7.92
C MET A 1 12.04 20.07 -7.59
N ALA A 2 13.21 19.43 -7.59
CA ALA A 2 13.31 18.02 -7.22
C ALA A 2 13.11 17.89 -5.71
N ASN A 3 12.17 17.05 -5.27
CA ASN A 3 12.10 16.67 -3.86
C ASN A 3 13.29 15.76 -3.54
N PRO A 4 14.14 16.10 -2.56
CA PRO A 4 15.28 15.27 -2.21
C PRO A 4 14.80 13.89 -1.75
N VAL A 5 15.47 12.83 -2.22
CA VAL A 5 15.26 11.48 -1.70
C VAL A 5 15.94 11.38 -0.34
N ILE A 6 15.15 11.17 0.71
CA ILE A 6 15.64 10.98 2.08
C ILE A 6 15.53 9.50 2.43
N VAL A 7 16.62 8.95 2.95
CA VAL A 7 16.69 7.60 3.50
C VAL A 7 17.03 7.74 4.99
N LEU A 8 16.29 7.03 5.84
CA LEU A 8 16.45 7.02 7.29
C LEU A 8 16.81 5.61 7.74
N ASP A 9 17.43 5.50 8.92
CA ASP A 9 17.55 4.22 9.62
C ASP A 9 16.16 3.60 9.86
N TYR A 10 16.13 2.29 10.09
CA TYR A 10 14.90 1.58 10.33
C TYR A 10 14.11 2.19 11.51
N ASP A 11 12.85 2.53 11.27
CA ASP A 11 11.95 3.00 12.32
C ASP A 11 11.12 1.81 12.84
N PRO A 12 11.25 1.42 14.12
CA PRO A 12 10.47 0.32 14.71
C PRO A 12 8.96 0.59 14.76
N ASN A 13 8.51 1.80 14.42
CA ASN A 13 7.09 2.13 14.30
C ASN A 13 6.50 1.80 12.92
N TRP A 14 7.31 1.51 11.89
CA TRP A 14 6.79 1.15 10.56
C TRP A 14 5.83 -0.05 10.56
N PRO A 15 6.06 -1.13 11.31
CA PRO A 15 5.10 -2.22 11.41
C PRO A 15 3.74 -1.79 12.00
N GLU A 16 3.73 -0.86 12.96
CA GLU A 16 2.48 -0.36 13.55
C GLU A 16 1.75 0.58 12.59
N LEU A 17 2.49 1.44 11.89
CA LEU A 17 1.93 2.29 10.84
C LEU A 17 1.30 1.44 9.73
N PHE A 18 1.97 0.36 9.30
CA PHE A 18 1.40 -0.62 8.39
C PHE A 18 0.11 -1.24 8.94
N ARG A 19 0.08 -1.72 10.19
CA ARG A 19 -1.13 -2.33 10.79
C ARG A 19 -2.32 -1.37 10.77
N SER A 20 -2.08 -0.10 11.09
CA SER A 20 -3.11 0.96 11.03
C SER A 20 -3.63 1.18 9.61
N LEU A 21 -2.74 1.32 8.62
CA LEU A 21 -3.10 1.47 7.21
C LEU A 21 -3.83 0.23 6.66
N ARG A 22 -3.31 -0.96 6.96
CA ARG A 22 -3.91 -2.25 6.63
C ARG A 22 -5.35 -2.33 7.15
N LYS A 23 -5.59 -1.94 8.40
CA LYS A 23 -6.95 -1.94 8.97
C LYS A 23 -7.87 -1.01 8.18
N ARG A 24 -7.44 0.22 7.88
CA ARG A 24 -8.23 1.19 7.11
C ARG A 24 -8.58 0.68 5.71
N ILE A 25 -7.61 0.08 5.02
CA ILE A 25 -7.81 -0.54 3.70
C ILE A 25 -8.77 -1.73 3.80
N ALA A 26 -8.57 -2.61 4.78
CA ALA A 26 -9.43 -3.78 5.01
C ALA A 26 -10.88 -3.38 5.29
N ASP A 27 -11.11 -2.36 6.13
CA ASP A 27 -12.45 -1.87 6.46
C ASP A 27 -13.16 -1.31 5.20
N ALA A 28 -12.43 -0.64 4.31
CA ALA A 28 -12.99 -0.09 3.07
C ALA A 28 -13.27 -1.19 2.03
N LEU A 29 -12.35 -2.13 1.85
CA LEU A 29 -12.45 -3.15 0.80
C LEU A 29 -13.31 -4.36 1.22
N GLY A 30 -13.42 -4.65 2.51
CA GLY A 30 -14.18 -5.80 3.02
C GLY A 30 -13.69 -7.11 2.41
N ASN A 31 -14.63 -7.91 1.87
CA ASN A 31 -14.33 -9.20 1.26
C ASN A 31 -13.65 -9.12 -0.13
N MET A 32 -13.46 -7.92 -0.68
CA MET A 32 -12.74 -7.75 -1.95
C MET A 32 -11.23 -7.95 -1.77
N ALA A 33 -10.68 -7.66 -0.59
CA ALA A 33 -9.28 -7.90 -0.28
C ALA A 33 -9.08 -9.34 0.23
N ALA A 34 -8.48 -10.18 -0.61
CA ALA A 34 -8.10 -11.54 -0.25
C ALA A 34 -6.86 -11.56 0.66
N ALA A 35 -5.91 -10.64 0.44
CA ALA A 35 -4.74 -10.43 1.30
C ALA A 35 -4.32 -8.95 1.28
N ILE A 36 -3.66 -8.51 2.37
CA ILE A 36 -3.06 -7.19 2.50
C ILE A 36 -1.73 -7.35 3.24
N GLU A 37 -0.62 -7.10 2.53
CA GLU A 37 0.73 -7.40 2.99
C GLU A 37 1.62 -6.16 3.06
N HIS A 38 2.55 -6.14 4.02
CA HIS A 38 3.58 -5.11 4.10
C HIS A 38 4.74 -5.52 3.22
N VAL A 39 5.03 -4.72 2.20
CA VAL A 39 6.12 -4.99 1.26
C VAL A 39 7.11 -3.82 1.24
N GLY A 40 8.17 -3.93 0.44
CA GLY A 40 9.20 -2.92 0.34
C GLY A 40 10.14 -2.86 1.56
N SER A 41 11.07 -1.90 1.54
CA SER A 41 12.15 -1.84 2.52
C SER A 41 11.67 -1.56 3.95
N THR A 42 10.55 -0.85 4.12
CA THR A 42 9.99 -0.57 5.45
C THR A 42 9.41 -1.80 6.15
N ALA A 43 9.21 -2.91 5.42
CA ALA A 43 8.79 -4.20 5.97
C ALA A 43 9.96 -5.03 6.53
N VAL A 44 11.21 -4.62 6.29
CA VAL A 44 12.41 -5.38 6.69
C VAL A 44 13.03 -4.72 7.92
N PRO A 45 13.01 -5.37 9.11
CA PRO A 45 13.70 -4.86 10.29
C PRO A 45 15.17 -4.52 10.02
N ASP A 46 15.64 -3.44 10.64
CA ASP A 46 17.02 -2.94 10.56
C ASP A 46 17.49 -2.48 9.17
N LEU A 47 16.62 -2.43 8.16
CA LEU A 47 16.95 -1.93 6.83
C LEU A 47 16.67 -0.41 6.71
N PRO A 48 17.67 0.43 6.40
CA PRO A 48 17.42 1.83 6.08
C PRO A 48 16.53 1.98 4.84
N ALA A 49 15.55 2.88 4.92
CA ALA A 49 14.55 3.04 3.87
C ALA A 49 14.09 4.49 3.73
N LYS A 50 13.44 4.78 2.60
CA LYS A 50 12.59 5.96 2.50
C LYS A 50 11.39 5.75 3.44
N PRO A 51 10.91 6.78 4.16
CA PRO A 51 9.79 6.65 5.09
C PRO A 51 8.45 6.57 4.35
N ILE A 52 8.27 5.54 3.54
CA ILE A 52 7.10 5.25 2.71
C ILE A 52 6.70 3.80 2.98
N ILE A 53 5.45 3.58 3.37
CA ILE A 53 4.90 2.23 3.58
C ILE A 53 4.36 1.73 2.24
N ASP A 54 4.95 0.67 1.71
CA ASP A 54 4.46 -0.04 0.54
C ASP A 54 3.52 -1.17 0.97
N ILE A 55 2.34 -1.25 0.35
CA ILE A 55 1.29 -2.21 0.69
C ILE A 55 0.82 -2.88 -0.58
N ASP A 56 0.86 -4.20 -0.59
CA ASP A 56 0.23 -5.01 -1.63
C ASP A 56 -1.15 -5.45 -1.17
N VAL A 57 -2.13 -5.29 -2.06
CA VAL A 57 -3.51 -5.75 -1.85
C VAL A 57 -3.84 -6.74 -2.94
N LEU A 58 -4.06 -7.99 -2.55
CA LEU A 58 -4.55 -9.02 -3.48
C LEU A 58 -6.07 -8.93 -3.52
N LEU A 59 -6.64 -8.64 -4.68
CA LEU A 59 -8.09 -8.69 -4.87
C LEU A 59 -8.58 -10.13 -5.06
N ALA A 60 -9.75 -10.45 -4.53
CA ALA A 60 -10.38 -11.76 -4.68
C ALA A 60 -10.81 -12.06 -6.13
N SER A 61 -11.00 -11.02 -6.95
CA SER A 61 -11.28 -11.11 -8.37
C SER A 61 -10.88 -9.80 -9.06
N GLU A 62 -10.29 -9.89 -10.25
CA GLU A 62 -9.97 -8.74 -11.11
C GLU A 62 -11.20 -7.88 -11.42
N THR A 63 -12.40 -8.49 -11.51
CA THR A 63 -13.66 -7.78 -11.75
C THR A 63 -14.02 -6.75 -10.66
N MET A 64 -13.41 -6.88 -9.48
CA MET A 64 -13.64 -5.97 -8.35
C MET A 64 -12.77 -4.71 -8.41
N LEU A 65 -11.78 -4.64 -9.32
CA LEU A 65 -10.84 -3.53 -9.43
C LEU A 65 -11.52 -2.15 -9.52
N PRO A 66 -12.54 -1.92 -10.39
CA PRO A 66 -13.18 -0.61 -10.47
C PRO A 66 -13.79 -0.17 -9.13
N THR A 67 -14.45 -1.08 -8.43
CA THR A 67 -15.03 -0.81 -7.10
C THR A 67 -13.95 -0.61 -6.03
N ALA A 68 -12.86 -1.39 -6.07
CA ALA A 68 -11.74 -1.22 -5.15
C ALA A 68 -11.09 0.15 -5.30
N VAL A 69 -10.91 0.63 -6.54
CA VAL A 69 -10.41 1.97 -6.87
C VAL A 69 -11.30 3.06 -6.26
N GLU A 70 -12.62 2.99 -6.47
CA GLU A 70 -13.57 3.95 -5.90
C GLU A 70 -13.51 4.00 -4.37
N ARG A 71 -13.44 2.83 -3.72
CA ARG A 71 -13.37 2.74 -2.26
C ARG A 71 -12.05 3.25 -1.71
N LEU A 72 -10.92 2.95 -2.35
CA LEU A 72 -9.63 3.50 -1.95
C LEU A 72 -9.57 5.02 -2.18
N ALA A 73 -10.19 5.52 -3.25
CA ALA A 73 -10.30 6.96 -3.49
C ALA A 73 -11.05 7.67 -2.33
N SER A 74 -12.07 7.03 -1.76
CA SER A 74 -12.78 7.58 -0.58
C SER A 74 -11.90 7.72 0.68
N LEU A 75 -10.77 7.00 0.75
CA LEU A 75 -9.77 7.11 1.81
C LEU A 75 -8.67 8.15 1.50
N GLY A 76 -8.69 8.73 0.30
CA GLY A 76 -7.71 9.70 -0.19
C GLY A 76 -6.59 9.12 -1.07
N TYR A 77 -6.68 7.85 -1.49
CA TYR A 77 -5.73 7.27 -2.44
C TYR A 77 -6.01 7.76 -3.87
N ILE A 78 -4.95 7.90 -4.66
CA ILE A 78 -5.05 8.29 -6.08
C ILE A 78 -4.73 7.06 -6.92
N HIS A 79 -5.64 6.71 -7.82
CA HIS A 79 -5.41 5.64 -8.79
C HIS A 79 -4.41 6.08 -9.86
N GLN A 80 -3.36 5.28 -10.08
CA GLN A 80 -2.26 5.57 -11.01
C GLN A 80 -2.23 4.60 -12.20
N GLY A 81 -3.25 3.75 -12.34
CA GLY A 81 -3.24 2.64 -13.29
C GLY A 81 -2.06 1.68 -13.06
N ASN A 82 -1.75 0.92 -14.09
CA ASN A 82 -0.70 -0.10 -14.06
C ASN A 82 0.74 0.43 -14.20
N LEU A 83 0.93 1.73 -14.49
CA LEU A 83 2.25 2.36 -14.75
C LEU A 83 3.15 1.59 -15.74
N GLY A 84 2.55 0.91 -16.72
CA GLY A 84 3.27 0.11 -17.71
C GLY A 84 3.67 -1.30 -17.26
N ILE A 85 3.21 -1.74 -16.09
CA ILE A 85 3.44 -3.10 -15.57
C ILE A 85 2.15 -3.89 -15.72
N ALA A 86 2.11 -4.88 -16.61
CA ALA A 86 0.93 -5.72 -16.79
C ALA A 86 0.50 -6.36 -15.45
N GLU A 87 -0.80 -6.42 -15.20
CA GLU A 87 -1.40 -7.07 -14.03
C GLU A 87 -0.98 -6.45 -12.67
N ARG A 88 -0.47 -5.21 -12.67
CA ARG A 88 -0.19 -4.47 -11.42
C ARG A 88 -1.47 -4.04 -10.68
N GLU A 89 -2.60 -3.98 -11.37
CA GLU A 89 -3.89 -3.53 -10.83
C GLU A 89 -4.77 -4.70 -10.38
#